data_AF-A0A7S1SLY7-F1
#
_entry.id   AF-A0A7S1SLY7-F1
#
_cell.length_a   1.000
_cell.length_b   1.000
_cell.length_c   1.000
_cell.angle_alpha   90.00
_cell.angle_beta   90.00
_cell.angle_gamma   90.00
#
_symmetry.space_group_name_H-M   'P 1'
#
loop_
_entity.id
_entity.type
_entity.pdbx_description
1 polymer ?
#
loop_
_entity_poly.entity_id
_entity_poly.type
_entity_poly.pdbx_seq_one_letter_code
_entity_poly.pdbx_strand_id
1 'polypeptide(L)'
;TASHSNCGRQPAPPFGRSLRTTMSSLAFSPLPLRVVLRSGRGASGAGIRASRTAFRPVRSPASGKTRRATLAPVRAAADTAPTDTKKAAVVEGETTSGASLMLKRAVVATAQFLIGLLPGRLGLTWLAGLLPSNVKSVFMNLVDMYTEQLEKATGDRRKAESVTYSVFRLMCKAYAEQLVIPYKFPPHHTAIRRPTDYYKMGQQYIGCMIDFNRSVLMYPERWAKIKADLDKGENVILLTNHQSEGDAAFIPLLTENSHPGLGEQVTYIAGDRVVSDKLCKPFSMGRNLLCVHSKKHIMDDPSTRSEKMRDNVRTLKEMEALLRKGGMLIWIAPSGGRDRRSPDGTLMPANFDPAAVEMMVRLGKKKGVKPTHLLPMAMSTYDIMPPPETTQKDLGEERIVNYTGAGLSVGEDIDVSENAPWAQGVDLGNRQASAQALCDYVYSQVCELYKPIASCNVPGGPVDPVPANGIRPKKPSIIPY
;
A
#
# COMPACT_ATOMS: atom_id res chain seq x y z
N THR A 1 -12.48 69.97 -31.46
CA THR A 1 -12.46 70.38 -32.88
C THR A 1 -11.31 69.68 -33.58
N ALA A 2 -11.64 68.98 -34.67
CA ALA A 2 -10.76 68.49 -35.75
C ALA A 2 -9.72 67.38 -35.47
N SER A 3 -10.12 66.18 -35.91
CA SER A 3 -9.35 65.12 -36.58
C SER A 3 -8.50 65.59 -37.76
N HIS A 4 -7.44 64.85 -38.13
CA HIS A 4 -7.27 64.39 -39.52
C HIS A 4 -6.31 63.20 -39.70
N SER A 5 -6.72 62.35 -40.62
CA SER A 5 -6.16 61.10 -41.15
C SER A 5 -5.58 61.28 -42.56
N ASN A 6 -4.64 60.42 -42.98
CA ASN A 6 -4.45 59.96 -44.38
C ASN A 6 -3.48 58.75 -44.38
N CYS A 7 -3.86 57.53 -44.80
CA CYS A 7 -3.91 56.98 -46.18
C CYS A 7 -2.57 57.09 -46.95
N GLY A 8 -1.93 56.07 -47.53
CA GLY A 8 -2.18 54.64 -47.76
C GLY A 8 -1.37 54.16 -48.99
N ARG A 9 -1.03 52.86 -49.10
CA ARG A 9 -1.06 51.99 -50.31
C ARG A 9 -0.08 50.80 -50.26
N GLN A 10 -0.63 49.61 -50.56
CA GLN A 10 0.08 48.39 -51.02
C GLN A 10 0.44 48.48 -52.52
N PRO A 11 1.19 47.49 -53.06
CA PRO A 11 0.54 46.39 -53.77
C PRO A 11 1.12 44.98 -53.48
N ALA A 12 0.37 43.95 -53.88
CA ALA A 12 0.64 42.51 -53.73
C ALA A 12 1.01 41.84 -55.09
N PRO A 13 0.90 40.48 -55.26
CA PRO A 13 1.96 39.47 -55.47
C PRO A 13 1.99 38.91 -56.92
N PRO A 14 2.66 37.77 -57.27
CA PRO A 14 1.98 36.43 -57.29
C PRO A 14 2.90 35.16 -57.23
N PHE A 15 2.45 33.97 -56.76
CA PHE A 15 2.08 32.69 -57.48
C PHE A 15 2.70 31.52 -56.67
N GLY A 16 2.19 30.28 -56.49
CA GLY A 16 0.99 29.50 -56.86
C GLY A 16 1.03 28.15 -56.06
N ARG A 17 -0.10 27.69 -55.48
CA ARG A 17 -0.98 26.54 -55.84
C ARG A 17 -0.33 25.14 -55.83
N SER A 18 -0.89 24.13 -55.14
CA SER A 18 -2.09 23.34 -55.52
C SER A 18 -2.68 22.60 -54.29
N LEU A 19 -3.93 22.83 -53.83
CA LEU A 19 -5.26 22.29 -54.23
C LEU A 19 -5.48 20.80 -53.90
N ARG A 20 -6.28 20.49 -52.85
CA ARG A 20 -7.73 20.11 -52.81
C ARG A 20 -7.95 18.61 -53.08
N THR A 21 -8.82 17.90 -52.36
CA THR A 21 -10.28 17.93 -52.61
C THR A 21 -11.09 17.42 -51.41
N THR A 22 -12.17 18.14 -51.13
CA THR A 22 -13.33 17.87 -50.26
C THR A 22 -14.32 16.89 -50.89
N MET A 23 -15.11 16.15 -50.10
CA MET A 23 -16.58 16.16 -50.25
C MET A 23 -17.31 15.48 -49.07
N SER A 24 -18.37 16.14 -48.65
CA SER A 24 -19.39 15.74 -47.68
C SER A 24 -20.43 14.81 -48.31
N SER A 25 -21.08 13.93 -47.54
CA SER A 25 -22.53 14.03 -47.21
C SER A 25 -23.12 12.74 -46.60
N LEU A 26 -23.98 12.97 -45.59
CA LEU A 26 -25.31 12.40 -45.34
C LEU A 26 -25.56 10.87 -45.18
N ALA A 27 -26.07 10.56 -43.97
CA ALA A 27 -27.28 9.78 -43.63
C ALA A 27 -27.42 8.29 -44.03
N PHE A 28 -27.62 7.42 -43.03
CA PHE A 28 -28.87 6.69 -42.71
C PHE A 28 -28.60 5.52 -41.75
N SER A 29 -29.38 5.41 -40.67
CA SER A 29 -29.65 4.14 -39.98
C SER A 29 -30.68 3.34 -40.79
N PRO A 30 -30.67 2.00 -40.73
CA PRO A 30 -31.77 1.34 -40.00
C PRO A 30 -31.39 0.00 -39.31
N LEU A 31 -32.00 -0.25 -38.15
CA LEU A 31 -32.44 -1.58 -37.67
C LEU A 31 -33.83 -1.89 -38.28
N PRO A 32 -34.43 -3.10 -38.18
CA PRO A 32 -33.96 -4.41 -37.72
C PRO A 32 -34.34 -5.56 -38.71
N LEU A 33 -33.90 -6.81 -38.47
CA LEU A 33 -34.64 -7.97 -38.98
C LEU A 33 -34.66 -9.16 -38.01
N ARG A 34 -35.88 -9.51 -37.62
CA ARG A 34 -36.30 -10.79 -37.02
C ARG A 34 -36.08 -11.93 -38.01
N VAL A 35 -35.65 -13.09 -37.52
CA VAL A 35 -36.05 -14.37 -38.10
C VAL A 35 -36.79 -15.18 -37.04
N VAL A 36 -38.03 -15.49 -37.40
CA VAL A 36 -38.93 -16.44 -36.76
C VAL A 36 -38.62 -17.81 -37.35
N LEU A 37 -38.50 -18.84 -36.51
CA LEU A 37 -38.82 -20.20 -36.91
C LEU A 37 -39.67 -20.85 -35.81
N ARG A 38 -40.93 -21.10 -36.20
CA ARG A 38 -41.95 -21.90 -35.52
C ARG A 38 -41.68 -23.38 -35.75
N SER A 39 -42.03 -24.18 -34.75
CA SER A 39 -42.78 -25.47 -34.77
C SER A 39 -42.19 -26.41 -33.73
N GLY A 40 -42.94 -27.11 -32.88
CA GLY A 40 -44.38 -27.20 -32.68
C GLY A 40 -44.64 -28.08 -31.45
N ARG A 41 -45.85 -27.94 -30.90
CA ARG A 41 -46.73 -28.92 -30.21
C ARG A 41 -46.03 -30.17 -29.60
N GLY A 42 -46.26 -30.50 -28.34
CA GLY A 42 -47.59 -30.71 -27.79
C GLY A 42 -47.58 -31.04 -26.30
N ALA A 43 -48.75 -30.83 -25.71
CA ALA A 43 -49.04 -30.92 -24.29
C ALA A 43 -49.37 -32.34 -23.83
N SER A 44 -49.51 -32.43 -22.50
CA SER A 44 -50.38 -33.33 -21.73
C SER A 44 -49.78 -34.66 -21.25
N GLY A 45 -50.12 -35.00 -20.00
CA GLY A 45 -50.05 -36.37 -19.50
C GLY A 45 -49.60 -36.48 -18.05
N ALA A 46 -50.48 -36.12 -17.12
CA ALA A 46 -50.39 -36.51 -15.73
C ALA A 46 -50.47 -38.05 -15.58
N GLY A 47 -49.84 -38.58 -14.54
CA GLY A 47 -50.37 -39.76 -13.86
C GLY A 47 -49.39 -40.85 -13.44
N ILE A 48 -49.51 -41.17 -12.15
CA ILE A 48 -49.47 -42.53 -11.56
C ILE A 48 -48.17 -42.96 -10.85
N ARG A 49 -48.30 -42.92 -9.51
CA ARG A 49 -47.64 -43.75 -8.49
C ARG A 49 -47.34 -45.20 -8.93
N ALA A 50 -46.18 -45.71 -8.52
CA ALA A 50 -46.11 -47.03 -7.89
C ALA A 50 -44.83 -47.20 -7.06
N SER A 51 -45.05 -47.33 -5.76
CA SER A 51 -44.18 -47.93 -4.76
C SER A 51 -43.90 -49.41 -5.02
N ARG A 52 -42.70 -49.90 -4.67
CA ARG A 52 -42.42 -51.23 -4.08
C ARG A 52 -40.92 -51.30 -3.71
N THR A 53 -40.56 -51.12 -2.44
CA THR A 53 -40.32 -52.15 -1.40
C THR A 53 -39.44 -53.34 -1.77
N ALA A 54 -38.42 -53.51 -0.92
CA ALA A 54 -37.77 -54.74 -0.46
C ALA A 54 -36.72 -55.39 -1.39
N PHE A 55 -35.48 -55.52 -0.91
CA PHE A 55 -35.06 -56.68 -0.13
C PHE A 55 -33.64 -56.49 0.43
N ARG A 56 -33.50 -56.67 1.74
CA ARG A 56 -32.25 -57.09 2.41
C ARG A 56 -32.07 -58.60 2.14
N PRO A 57 -30.84 -59.12 2.16
CA PRO A 57 -30.57 -60.05 3.25
C PRO A 57 -29.19 -59.87 3.90
N VAL A 58 -29.19 -60.24 5.17
CA VAL A 58 -28.08 -60.42 6.10
C VAL A 58 -27.26 -61.66 5.73
N ARG A 59 -25.93 -61.62 5.90
CA ARG A 59 -25.11 -62.74 6.41
C ARG A 59 -23.65 -62.31 6.67
N SER A 60 -23.22 -62.37 7.92
CA SER A 60 -21.85 -62.76 8.34
C SER A 60 -21.86 -64.27 8.63
N PRO A 61 -20.78 -64.95 9.07
CA PRO A 61 -19.35 -64.60 9.19
C PRO A 61 -18.41 -65.68 8.58
N ALA A 62 -17.10 -65.41 8.46
CA ALA A 62 -16.06 -66.45 8.63
C ALA A 62 -14.64 -65.85 8.69
N SER A 63 -13.83 -66.51 9.51
CA SER A 63 -12.45 -66.23 9.90
C SER A 63 -11.40 -66.47 8.82
N GLY A 64 -10.29 -65.73 8.90
CA GLY A 64 -9.03 -66.08 8.24
C GLY A 64 -7.84 -65.42 8.95
N LYS A 65 -7.08 -66.20 9.73
CA LYS A 65 -5.80 -65.82 10.34
C LYS A 65 -4.73 -65.68 9.26
N THR A 66 -3.91 -64.63 9.31
CA THR A 66 -2.50 -64.70 8.88
C THR A 66 -1.64 -63.71 9.67
N ARG A 67 -0.49 -64.25 10.11
CA ARG A 67 0.58 -63.61 10.88
C ARG A 67 1.15 -62.39 10.16
N ARG A 68 1.52 -61.35 10.92
CA ARG A 68 2.64 -60.48 10.51
C ARG A 68 3.50 -60.12 11.71
N ALA A 69 4.78 -60.43 11.55
CA ALA A 69 5.83 -60.36 12.54
C ALA A 69 6.25 -58.91 12.82
N THR A 70 6.59 -58.68 14.09
CA THR A 70 7.44 -57.61 14.60
C THR A 70 8.82 -57.64 13.95
N LEU A 71 9.28 -56.50 13.42
CA LEU A 71 10.70 -56.26 13.13
C LEU A 71 11.10 -54.86 13.59
N ALA A 72 12.21 -54.86 14.32
CA ALA A 72 12.90 -53.77 14.99
C ALA A 72 13.55 -52.78 14.01
N PRO A 73 14.00 -51.60 14.49
CA PRO A 73 14.56 -50.55 13.64
C PRO A 73 16.01 -50.86 13.25
N VAL A 74 16.32 -50.61 11.97
CA VAL A 74 17.67 -50.74 11.41
C VAL A 74 18.52 -49.52 11.79
N ARG A 75 19.65 -49.79 12.46
CA ARG A 75 20.82 -48.92 12.58
C ARG A 75 21.73 -49.11 11.35
N ALA A 76 22.26 -48.02 10.81
CA ALA A 76 23.59 -47.86 10.20
C ALA A 76 23.68 -46.41 9.69
N ALA A 77 24.77 -45.64 9.75
CA ALA A 77 26.13 -45.90 10.19
C ALA A 77 26.71 -44.60 10.77
N ALA A 78 27.63 -44.76 11.71
CA ALA A 78 28.50 -43.70 12.17
C ALA A 78 29.58 -43.46 11.12
N ASP A 79 29.81 -42.19 10.77
CA ASP A 79 31.08 -41.74 10.23
C ASP A 79 31.67 -40.68 11.15
N THR A 80 32.96 -40.89 11.36
CA THR A 80 33.88 -40.27 12.30
C THR A 80 34.05 -38.78 12.08
N ALA A 81 33.78 -37.99 13.12
CA ALA A 81 34.14 -36.58 13.19
C ALA A 81 35.63 -36.41 13.55
N PRO A 82 36.42 -35.62 12.80
CA PRO A 82 37.67 -35.10 13.30
C PRO A 82 37.38 -33.95 14.29
N THR A 83 37.97 -34.09 15.47
CA THR A 83 38.15 -33.02 16.44
C THR A 83 38.99 -31.90 15.82
N ASP A 84 38.39 -30.74 15.58
CA ASP A 84 39.16 -29.52 15.42
C ASP A 84 38.58 -28.36 16.22
N THR A 85 39.40 -27.98 17.20
CA THR A 85 39.50 -26.76 17.98
C THR A 85 38.52 -25.62 17.67
N LYS A 86 37.75 -25.29 18.72
CA LYS A 86 37.00 -24.05 18.91
C LYS A 86 37.83 -22.82 18.47
N LYS A 87 37.43 -22.18 17.39
CA LYS A 87 37.46 -20.71 17.28
C LYS A 87 36.02 -20.24 17.36
N ALA A 88 35.62 -19.80 18.55
CA ALA A 88 34.42 -19.00 18.72
C ALA A 88 34.59 -17.74 17.87
N ALA A 89 33.90 -17.70 16.73
CA ALA A 89 33.67 -16.45 16.03
C ALA A 89 32.83 -15.60 16.98
N VAL A 90 33.46 -14.54 17.47
CA VAL A 90 32.83 -13.48 18.26
C VAL A 90 31.71 -12.91 17.39
N VAL A 91 30.47 -13.27 17.73
CA VAL A 91 29.30 -12.53 17.28
C VAL A 91 29.39 -11.19 17.99
N GLU A 92 29.71 -10.13 17.26
CA GLU A 92 29.59 -8.75 17.72
C GLU A 92 28.10 -8.44 17.94
N GLY A 93 27.56 -8.94 19.05
CA GLY A 93 26.48 -8.26 19.73
C GLY A 93 27.11 -7.08 20.45
N GLU A 94 27.03 -5.87 19.88
CA GLU A 94 27.32 -4.64 20.61
C GLU A 94 26.38 -4.56 21.83
N THR A 95 26.80 -5.15 22.95
CA THR A 95 26.33 -4.78 24.27
C THR A 95 26.92 -3.41 24.57
N THR A 96 26.28 -2.38 24.02
CA THR A 96 26.65 -1.00 24.27
C THR A 96 26.53 -0.77 25.78
N SER A 97 27.65 -0.49 26.45
CA SER A 97 27.65 -0.19 27.88
C SER A 97 26.71 1.00 28.16
N GLY A 98 26.09 1.05 29.34
CA GLY A 98 25.18 2.14 29.71
C GLY A 98 25.82 3.54 29.55
N ALA A 99 27.14 3.64 29.76
CA ALA A 99 27.91 4.86 29.54
C ALA A 99 28.03 5.23 28.05
N SER A 100 28.24 4.25 27.16
CA SER A 100 28.27 4.47 25.71
C SER A 100 26.92 4.94 25.18
N LEU A 101 25.81 4.37 25.67
CA LEU A 101 24.46 4.78 25.27
C LEU A 101 24.11 6.18 25.80
N MET A 102 24.50 6.50 27.05
CA MET A 102 24.34 7.85 27.61
C MET A 102 25.08 8.91 26.78
N LEU A 103 26.33 8.62 26.40
CA LEU A 103 27.11 9.51 25.54
C LEU A 103 26.46 9.69 24.16
N LYS A 104 26.04 8.59 23.52
CA LYS A 104 25.30 8.64 22.24
C LYS A 104 24.03 9.50 22.35
N ARG A 105 23.27 9.37 23.44
CA ARG A 105 22.07 10.19 23.70
C ARG A 105 22.41 11.67 23.91
N ALA A 106 23.48 11.99 24.62
CA ALA A 106 23.95 13.37 24.79
C ALA A 106 24.38 14.01 23.45
N VAL A 107 25.04 13.23 22.58
CA VAL A 107 25.38 13.65 21.21
C VAL A 107 24.12 13.94 20.40
N VAL A 108 23.13 13.04 20.42
CA VAL A 108 21.85 13.24 19.72
C VAL A 108 21.11 14.47 20.25
N ALA A 109 21.03 14.65 21.58
CA ALA A 109 20.38 15.81 22.18
C ALA A 109 21.05 17.13 21.79
N THR A 110 22.38 17.18 21.80
CA THR A 110 23.15 18.34 21.33
C THR A 110 22.88 18.61 19.85
N ALA A 111 22.91 17.59 18.99
CA ALA A 111 22.61 17.74 17.57
C ALA A 111 21.18 18.24 17.33
N GLN A 112 20.18 17.68 18.01
CA GLN A 112 18.78 18.11 17.93
C GLN A 112 18.56 19.54 18.44
N PHE A 113 19.32 19.96 19.45
CA PHE A 113 19.33 21.33 19.96
C PHE A 113 19.91 22.30 18.93
N LEU A 114 21.05 21.96 18.30
CA LEU A 114 21.67 22.77 17.23
C LEU A 114 20.76 22.88 15.99
N ILE A 115 20.13 21.78 15.56
CA ILE A 115 19.05 21.78 14.55
C ILE A 115 17.91 22.72 14.99
N GLY A 116 17.68 22.81 16.29
CA GLY A 116 16.74 23.72 16.91
C GLY A 116 17.06 25.20 16.70
N LEU A 117 18.34 25.58 16.66
CA LEU A 117 18.75 26.98 16.66
C LEU A 117 18.98 27.57 15.27
N LEU A 118 19.15 26.75 14.25
CA LEU A 118 19.50 27.22 12.91
C LEU A 118 18.26 27.41 12.03
N PRO A 119 17.87 28.66 11.70
CA PRO A 119 16.72 28.92 10.85
C PRO A 119 17.06 28.79 9.36
N GLY A 120 16.04 28.47 8.57
CA GLY A 120 16.06 28.63 7.12
C GLY A 120 17.01 27.68 6.36
N ARG A 121 17.35 28.08 5.12
CA ARG A 121 18.22 27.33 4.21
C ARG A 121 19.62 27.12 4.78
N LEU A 122 20.20 28.14 5.41
CA LEU A 122 21.54 28.05 6.01
C LEU A 122 21.60 26.96 7.08
N GLY A 123 20.57 26.86 7.91
CA GLY A 123 20.45 25.78 8.88
C GLY A 123 20.38 24.41 8.23
N LEU A 124 19.51 24.23 7.23
CA LEU A 124 19.41 22.96 6.52
C LEU A 124 20.70 22.57 5.80
N THR A 125 21.40 23.52 5.17
CA THR A 125 22.68 23.25 4.50
C THR A 125 23.76 22.84 5.48
N TRP A 126 23.82 23.48 6.65
CA TRP A 126 24.73 23.09 7.72
C TRP A 126 24.42 21.66 8.21
N LEU A 127 23.13 21.33 8.38
CA LEU A 127 22.68 20.00 8.77
C LEU A 127 22.94 18.93 7.73
N ALA A 128 22.71 19.23 6.47
CA ALA A 128 23.07 18.36 5.36
C ALA A 128 24.58 18.13 5.30
N GLY A 129 25.40 19.06 5.82
CA GLY A 129 26.83 18.90 6.02
C GLY A 129 27.23 17.78 7.00
N LEU A 130 26.31 17.31 7.85
CA LEU A 130 26.52 16.18 8.75
C LEU A 130 26.28 14.82 8.07
N LEU A 131 25.69 14.83 6.87
CA LEU A 131 25.42 13.62 6.09
C LEU A 131 26.65 13.26 5.22
N PRO A 132 26.84 11.97 4.87
CA PRO A 132 27.81 11.57 3.86
C PRO A 132 27.64 12.36 2.56
N SER A 133 28.73 12.65 1.85
CA SER A 133 28.72 13.56 0.69
C SER A 133 27.75 13.13 -0.42
N ASN A 134 27.63 11.83 -0.67
CA ASN A 134 26.67 11.23 -1.62
C ASN A 134 25.21 11.39 -1.18
N VAL A 135 24.94 11.45 0.13
CA VAL A 135 23.58 11.65 0.69
C VAL A 135 23.24 13.14 0.76
N LYS A 136 24.23 14.00 1.01
CA LYS A 136 24.07 15.45 1.11
C LYS A 136 23.51 16.05 -0.16
N SER A 137 24.07 15.73 -1.33
CA SER A 137 23.60 16.27 -2.61
C SER A 137 22.16 15.87 -2.90
N VAL A 138 21.84 14.58 -2.73
CA VAL A 138 20.50 14.02 -2.91
C VAL A 138 19.49 14.68 -1.96
N PHE A 139 19.87 14.88 -0.70
CA PHE A 139 19.03 15.55 0.28
C PHE A 139 18.75 17.01 -0.09
N MET A 140 19.76 17.77 -0.51
CA MET A 140 19.58 19.17 -0.92
C MET A 140 18.75 19.29 -2.20
N ASN A 141 18.95 18.40 -3.18
CA ASN A 141 18.11 18.34 -4.37
C ASN A 141 16.65 18.06 -4.02
N LEU A 142 16.39 17.15 -3.07
CA LEU A 142 15.05 16.88 -2.57
C LEU A 142 14.45 18.12 -1.88
N VAL A 143 15.21 18.89 -1.09
CA VAL A 143 14.75 20.14 -0.48
C VAL A 143 14.34 21.16 -1.54
N ASP A 144 15.15 21.32 -2.59
CA ASP A 144 14.90 22.28 -3.66
C ASP A 144 13.65 21.90 -4.46
N MET A 145 13.56 20.64 -4.92
CA MET A 145 12.39 20.12 -5.62
C MET A 145 11.12 20.17 -4.74
N TYR A 146 11.20 19.83 -3.45
CA TYR A 146 10.05 19.92 -2.55
C TYR A 146 9.55 21.38 -2.42
N THR A 147 10.47 22.34 -2.37
CA THR A 147 10.12 23.77 -2.32
C THR A 147 9.44 24.21 -3.61
N GLU A 148 9.94 23.79 -4.78
CA GLU A 148 9.31 24.09 -6.07
C GLU A 148 7.89 23.51 -6.18
N GLN A 149 7.67 22.28 -5.71
CA GLN A 149 6.34 21.68 -5.72
C GLN A 149 5.40 22.39 -4.74
N LEU A 150 5.91 22.81 -3.59
CA LEU A 150 5.14 23.55 -2.59
C LEU A 150 4.83 24.98 -3.03
N GLU A 151 5.68 25.58 -3.84
CA GLU A 151 5.42 26.87 -4.50
C GLU A 151 4.22 26.76 -5.44
N LYS A 152 4.07 25.65 -6.18
CA LYS A 152 2.85 25.37 -6.97
C LYS A 152 1.60 25.28 -6.08
N ALA A 153 1.73 24.68 -4.90
CA ALA A 153 0.61 24.51 -3.97
C ALA A 153 0.20 25.80 -3.26
N THR A 154 1.17 26.68 -2.96
CA THR A 154 0.96 27.90 -2.16
C THR A 154 0.77 29.14 -3.01
N GLY A 155 1.28 29.15 -4.25
CA GLY A 155 1.38 30.35 -5.09
C GLY A 155 2.39 31.39 -4.57
N ASP A 156 3.20 31.05 -3.57
CA ASP A 156 4.13 31.97 -2.90
C ASP A 156 5.43 31.26 -2.53
N ARG A 157 6.52 31.65 -3.21
CA ARG A 157 7.88 31.12 -2.98
C ARG A 157 8.33 31.26 -1.53
N ARG A 158 8.11 32.41 -0.90
CA ARG A 158 8.59 32.66 0.48
C ARG A 158 7.85 31.77 1.47
N LYS A 159 6.54 31.60 1.25
CA LYS A 159 5.72 30.71 2.04
C LYS A 159 6.15 29.25 1.85
N ALA A 160 6.39 28.82 0.61
CA ALA A 160 6.91 27.50 0.30
C ALA A 160 8.25 27.22 0.99
N GLU A 161 9.21 28.14 0.89
CA GLU A 161 10.52 28.02 1.57
C GLU A 161 10.36 27.87 3.08
N SER A 162 9.59 28.75 3.73
CA SER A 162 9.35 28.70 5.17
C SER A 162 8.76 27.35 5.61
N VAL A 163 7.79 26.84 4.85
CA VAL A 163 7.15 25.55 5.16
C VAL A 163 8.09 24.39 4.92
N THR A 164 8.80 24.34 3.79
CA THR A 164 9.83 23.32 3.52
C THR A 164 10.81 23.25 4.68
N TYR A 165 11.30 24.40 5.16
CA TYR A 165 12.26 24.43 6.26
C TYR A 165 11.68 23.87 7.56
N SER A 166 10.42 24.15 7.86
CA SER A 166 9.76 23.61 9.04
C SER A 166 9.65 22.08 9.00
N VAL A 167 9.27 21.52 7.86
CA VAL A 167 9.10 20.08 7.64
C VAL A 167 10.45 19.36 7.66
N PHE A 168 11.42 19.84 6.90
CA PHE A 168 12.74 19.20 6.79
C PHE A 168 13.56 19.33 8.07
N ARG A 169 13.38 20.39 8.86
CA ARG A 169 14.00 20.49 10.18
C ARG A 169 13.55 19.36 11.11
N LEU A 170 12.27 18.99 11.08
CA LEU A 170 11.76 17.85 11.86
C LEU A 170 12.36 16.52 11.36
N MET A 171 12.47 16.34 10.06
CA MET A 171 13.14 15.19 9.46
C MET A 171 14.62 15.10 9.84
N CYS A 172 15.37 16.20 9.81
CA CYS A 172 16.78 16.22 10.24
C CYS A 172 16.95 15.82 11.70
N LYS A 173 16.05 16.27 12.61
CA LYS A 173 16.08 15.85 14.03
C LYS A 173 15.88 14.34 14.17
N ALA A 174 14.98 13.78 13.37
CA ALA A 174 14.74 12.34 13.34
C ALA A 174 15.93 11.57 12.76
N TYR A 175 16.56 12.05 11.69
CA TYR A 175 17.75 11.42 11.10
C TYR A 175 18.95 11.46 12.04
N ALA A 176 19.21 12.59 12.72
CA ALA A 176 20.29 12.69 13.69
C ALA A 176 20.18 11.61 14.78
N GLU A 177 18.97 11.32 15.24
CA GLU A 177 18.72 10.24 16.19
C GLU A 177 18.94 8.87 15.56
N GLN A 178 18.38 8.60 14.40
CA GLN A 178 18.47 7.28 13.75
C GLN A 178 19.87 6.91 13.24
N LEU A 179 20.71 7.91 12.90
CA LEU A 179 22.08 7.67 12.46
C LEU A 179 23.01 7.27 13.63
N VAL A 180 22.71 7.72 14.85
CA VAL A 180 23.52 7.45 16.06
C VAL A 180 22.97 6.28 16.87
N ILE A 181 21.63 6.19 16.99
CA ILE A 181 20.91 5.16 17.74
C ILE A 181 19.76 4.62 16.87
N PRO A 182 20.04 3.70 15.94
CA PRO A 182 19.01 3.15 15.06
C PRO A 182 17.90 2.42 15.85
N TYR A 183 16.65 2.79 15.62
CA TYR A 183 15.49 2.13 16.24
C TYR A 183 15.32 0.69 15.72
N LYS A 184 15.11 -0.29 16.61
CA LYS A 184 14.80 -1.66 16.20
C LYS A 184 13.29 -1.89 16.30
N PHE A 185 12.66 -2.21 15.17
CA PHE A 185 11.23 -2.46 15.14
C PHE A 185 10.88 -3.78 15.85
N PRO A 186 9.91 -3.78 16.78
CA PRO A 186 9.30 -5.01 17.28
C PRO A 186 8.34 -5.62 16.22
N PRO A 187 7.88 -6.88 16.41
CA PRO A 187 6.89 -7.52 15.54
C PRO A 187 5.62 -6.71 15.34
N HIS A 188 5.12 -6.11 16.43
CA HIS A 188 4.05 -5.12 16.41
C HIS A 188 4.57 -3.82 17.00
N HIS A 189 4.59 -2.78 16.18
CA HIS A 189 5.05 -1.45 16.53
C HIS A 189 3.85 -0.50 16.64
N THR A 190 3.82 0.29 17.70
CA THR A 190 2.87 1.39 17.88
C THR A 190 3.56 2.70 17.56
N ALA A 191 2.86 3.59 16.84
CA ALA A 191 3.40 4.88 16.43
C ALA A 191 3.99 5.67 17.60
N ILE A 192 5.21 6.19 17.43
CA ILE A 192 5.89 7.02 18.42
C ILE A 192 5.44 8.48 18.24
N ARG A 193 4.75 8.99 19.27
CA ARG A 193 4.20 10.36 19.29
C ARG A 193 5.00 11.32 20.18
N ARG A 194 5.90 10.81 21.03
CA ARG A 194 6.73 11.58 21.97
C ARG A 194 8.09 10.90 22.19
N PRO A 195 9.16 11.65 22.50
CA PRO A 195 9.21 13.12 22.58
C PRO A 195 9.12 13.80 21.22
N THR A 196 9.47 13.09 20.14
CA THR A 196 9.26 13.50 18.75
C THR A 196 7.96 12.89 18.22
N ASP A 197 7.09 13.69 17.60
CA ASP A 197 5.89 13.20 16.94
C ASP A 197 6.20 12.80 15.48
N TYR A 198 6.58 11.54 15.28
CA TYR A 198 6.92 10.99 13.96
C TYR A 198 5.69 10.84 13.06
N TYR A 199 4.50 10.65 13.64
CA TYR A 199 3.25 10.65 12.89
C TYR A 199 3.03 12.03 12.27
N LYS A 200 3.07 13.09 13.07
CA LYS A 200 2.96 14.47 12.58
C LYS A 200 4.01 14.78 11.51
N MET A 201 5.25 14.35 11.72
CA MET A 201 6.31 14.51 10.71
C MET A 201 5.92 13.89 9.37
N GLY A 202 5.50 12.62 9.34
CA GLY A 202 5.10 11.95 8.12
C GLY A 202 3.86 12.57 7.46
N GLN A 203 2.87 12.97 8.28
CA GLN A 203 1.67 13.65 7.80
C GLN A 203 1.97 14.99 7.15
N GLN A 204 2.82 15.81 7.77
CA GLN A 204 3.21 17.11 7.23
C GLN A 204 4.06 16.95 5.97
N TYR A 205 5.00 16.00 5.96
CA TYR A 205 5.85 15.77 4.81
C TYR A 205 5.06 15.39 3.57
N ILE A 206 4.17 14.39 3.67
CA ILE A 206 3.37 13.93 2.52
C ILE A 206 2.22 14.90 2.21
N GLY A 207 1.53 15.41 3.23
CA GLY A 207 0.31 16.21 3.01
C GLY A 207 0.56 17.55 2.35
N CYS A 208 1.77 18.13 2.45
CA CYS A 208 2.13 19.31 1.66
C CYS A 208 2.24 19.04 0.15
N MET A 209 2.37 17.78 -0.26
CA MET A 209 2.44 17.39 -1.67
C MET A 209 1.06 16.98 -2.23
N ILE A 210 -0.01 17.06 -1.42
CA ILE A 210 -1.36 16.68 -1.84
C ILE A 210 -2.15 17.91 -2.29
N ASP A 211 -2.61 17.89 -3.53
CA ASP A 211 -3.65 18.78 -4.01
C ASP A 211 -5.03 18.26 -3.58
N PHE A 212 -5.53 18.76 -2.46
CA PHE A 212 -6.83 18.38 -1.91
C PHE A 212 -8.02 18.75 -2.83
N ASN A 213 -7.87 19.77 -3.66
CA ASN A 213 -8.90 20.17 -4.63
C ASN A 213 -8.98 19.20 -5.81
N ARG A 214 -7.88 18.49 -6.10
CA ARG A 214 -7.82 17.44 -7.13
C ARG A 214 -7.99 16.03 -6.55
N SER A 215 -7.86 15.87 -5.24
CA SER A 215 -7.97 14.58 -4.55
C SER A 215 -9.40 14.05 -4.48
N VAL A 216 -9.58 12.74 -4.42
CA VAL A 216 -10.89 12.07 -4.39
C VAL A 216 -10.95 11.06 -3.25
N LEU A 217 -11.97 11.16 -2.41
CA LEU A 217 -12.36 10.11 -1.48
C LEU A 217 -13.70 9.52 -1.93
N MET A 218 -13.69 8.29 -2.42
CA MET A 218 -14.90 7.58 -2.81
C MET A 218 -15.59 6.94 -1.61
N TYR A 219 -16.92 6.88 -1.66
CA TYR A 219 -17.78 6.16 -0.73
C TYR A 219 -17.56 6.54 0.74
N PRO A 220 -17.68 7.83 1.12
CA PRO A 220 -17.48 8.29 2.50
C PRO A 220 -18.33 7.50 3.53
N GLU A 221 -19.52 7.04 3.15
CA GLU A 221 -20.38 6.20 3.98
C GLU A 221 -19.75 4.85 4.34
N ARG A 222 -18.90 4.29 3.47
CA ARG A 222 -18.17 3.04 3.75
C ARG A 222 -17.05 3.27 4.75
N TRP A 223 -16.40 4.43 4.72
CA TRP A 223 -15.43 4.83 5.76
C TRP A 223 -16.12 5.03 7.12
N ALA A 224 -17.34 5.57 7.13
CA ALA A 224 -18.15 5.67 8.35
C ALA A 224 -18.50 4.28 8.89
N LYS A 225 -18.85 3.33 8.02
CA LYS A 225 -19.06 1.94 8.40
C LYS A 225 -17.81 1.29 8.99
N ILE A 226 -16.63 1.46 8.38
CA ILE A 226 -15.36 0.96 8.93
C ILE A 226 -15.18 1.46 10.37
N LYS A 227 -15.37 2.76 10.60
CA LYS A 227 -15.26 3.33 11.94
C LYS A 227 -16.29 2.71 12.90
N ALA A 228 -17.53 2.56 12.48
CA ALA A 228 -18.60 1.97 13.30
C ALA A 228 -18.32 0.51 13.67
N ASP A 229 -17.74 -0.29 12.76
CA ASP A 229 -17.38 -1.69 13.04
C ASP A 229 -16.21 -1.77 14.02
N LEU A 230 -15.20 -0.90 13.88
CA LEU A 230 -14.10 -0.77 14.86
C LEU A 230 -14.60 -0.36 16.24
N ASP A 231 -15.55 0.58 16.32
CA ASP A 231 -16.14 1.05 17.59
C ASP A 231 -16.95 -0.06 18.29
N LYS A 232 -17.44 -1.08 17.56
CA LYS A 232 -18.05 -2.30 18.14
C LYS A 232 -17.02 -3.33 18.63
N GLY A 233 -15.72 -3.07 18.42
CA GLY A 233 -14.64 -4.01 18.69
C GLY A 233 -14.48 -5.10 17.63
N GLU A 234 -15.07 -4.92 16.45
CA GLU A 234 -14.83 -5.76 15.27
C GLU A 234 -13.50 -5.37 14.62
N ASN A 235 -12.97 -6.20 13.73
CA ASN A 235 -11.76 -5.93 12.99
C ASN A 235 -12.09 -5.61 11.52
N VAL A 236 -11.23 -4.84 10.89
CA VAL A 236 -11.29 -4.54 9.46
C VAL A 236 -9.92 -4.78 8.84
N ILE A 237 -9.88 -5.54 7.75
CA ILE A 237 -8.69 -5.77 6.94
C ILE A 237 -8.93 -5.16 5.56
N LEU A 238 -8.11 -4.18 5.19
CA LEU A 238 -8.08 -3.55 3.88
C LEU A 238 -7.12 -4.31 2.98
N LEU A 239 -7.65 -4.97 1.94
CA LEU A 239 -6.90 -5.65 0.89
C LEU A 239 -6.69 -4.66 -0.27
N THR A 240 -5.46 -4.20 -0.49
CA THR A 240 -5.25 -3.02 -1.33
C THR A 240 -4.05 -3.11 -2.27
N ASN A 241 -4.00 -2.20 -3.25
CA ASN A 241 -2.78 -1.94 -4.00
C ASN A 241 -1.82 -1.05 -3.19
N HIS A 242 -0.61 -0.86 -3.71
CA HIS A 242 0.45 -0.08 -3.05
C HIS A 242 1.21 0.67 -4.14
N GLN A 243 1.45 1.97 -4.01
CA GLN A 243 2.05 2.77 -5.09
C GLN A 243 3.30 3.53 -4.67
N SER A 244 3.33 4.07 -3.45
CA SER A 244 4.43 4.91 -2.98
C SER A 244 4.92 4.51 -1.58
N GLU A 245 6.14 4.94 -1.21
CA GLU A 245 6.62 4.78 0.18
C GLU A 245 5.80 5.63 1.17
N GLY A 246 5.10 6.65 0.67
CA GLY A 246 4.23 7.54 1.43
C GLY A 246 2.83 7.00 1.69
N ASP A 247 2.49 5.77 1.26
CA ASP A 247 1.12 5.26 1.27
C ASP A 247 0.45 5.30 2.65
N ALA A 248 1.24 5.10 3.71
CA ALA A 248 0.75 5.14 5.08
C ALA A 248 0.25 6.53 5.54
N ALA A 249 0.49 7.59 4.77
CA ALA A 249 -0.01 8.92 5.08
C ALA A 249 -1.40 9.21 4.50
N PHE A 250 -1.83 8.52 3.43
CA PHE A 250 -3.02 8.94 2.68
C PHE A 250 -4.33 8.63 3.37
N ILE A 251 -4.52 7.44 3.98
CA ILE A 251 -5.75 7.17 4.74
C ILE A 251 -5.95 8.25 5.80
N PRO A 252 -4.98 8.54 6.69
CA PRO A 252 -5.17 9.62 7.63
C PRO A 252 -5.38 10.99 6.98
N LEU A 253 -4.59 11.37 5.96
CA LEU A 253 -4.73 12.70 5.32
C LEU A 253 -6.08 12.92 4.64
N LEU A 254 -6.63 11.90 3.97
CA LEU A 254 -7.85 12.02 3.19
C LEU A 254 -9.11 11.75 4.02
N THR A 255 -8.98 11.10 5.17
CA THR A 255 -10.11 10.82 6.07
C THR A 255 -10.19 11.72 7.30
N GLU A 256 -9.13 12.45 7.68
CA GLU A 256 -9.08 13.20 8.95
C GLU A 256 -10.28 14.14 9.18
N ASN A 257 -10.73 14.85 8.14
CA ASN A 257 -11.84 15.79 8.28
C ASN A 257 -13.22 15.11 8.29
N SER A 258 -13.38 13.97 7.60
CA SER A 258 -14.67 13.25 7.50
C SER A 258 -14.82 12.19 8.60
N HIS A 259 -13.72 11.60 9.03
CA HIS A 259 -13.62 10.52 10.00
C HIS A 259 -12.40 10.75 10.93
N PRO A 260 -12.44 11.75 11.81
CA PRO A 260 -11.30 12.12 12.66
C PRO A 260 -10.77 10.93 13.47
N GLY A 261 -9.45 10.78 13.52
CA GLY A 261 -8.77 9.73 14.28
C GLY A 261 -8.86 8.32 13.69
N LEU A 262 -9.60 8.09 12.60
CA LEU A 262 -9.63 6.78 11.93
C LEU A 262 -8.24 6.40 11.39
N GLY A 263 -7.58 7.34 10.72
CA GLY A 263 -6.24 7.12 10.18
C GLY A 263 -5.17 6.81 11.22
N GLU A 264 -5.32 7.28 12.45
CA GLU A 264 -4.38 7.00 13.54
C GLU A 264 -4.45 5.53 14.02
N GLN A 265 -5.55 4.83 13.74
CA GLN A 265 -5.77 3.44 14.14
C GLN A 265 -5.24 2.43 13.11
N VAL A 266 -4.91 2.87 11.89
CA VAL A 266 -4.46 1.97 10.83
C VAL A 266 -3.13 1.32 11.23
N THR A 267 -3.08 -0.01 11.12
CA THR A 267 -1.89 -0.83 11.30
C THR A 267 -1.45 -1.40 9.95
N TYR A 268 -0.27 -0.99 9.50
CA TYR A 268 0.25 -1.36 8.18
C TYR A 268 1.11 -2.62 8.26
N ILE A 269 0.84 -3.61 7.41
CA ILE A 269 1.77 -4.72 7.21
C ILE A 269 2.96 -4.20 6.40
N ALA A 270 4.12 -4.09 7.04
CA ALA A 270 5.30 -3.42 6.49
C ALA A 270 6.46 -4.38 6.26
N GLY A 271 7.06 -4.27 5.07
CA GLY A 271 8.22 -5.05 4.63
C GLY A 271 9.57 -4.51 5.08
N ASP A 272 10.63 -5.27 4.79
CA ASP A 272 12.03 -5.00 5.16
C ASP A 272 12.54 -3.57 4.89
N ARG A 273 12.29 -3.03 3.68
CA ARG A 273 12.91 -1.76 3.24
C ARG A 273 12.56 -0.61 4.17
N VAL A 274 11.29 -0.45 4.52
CA VAL A 274 10.82 0.69 5.31
C VAL A 274 11.20 0.60 6.80
N VAL A 275 11.58 -0.59 7.28
CA VAL A 275 12.03 -0.80 8.67
C VAL A 275 13.55 -0.86 8.81
N SER A 276 14.29 -0.98 7.70
CA SER A 276 15.76 -1.10 7.68
C SER A 276 16.46 0.15 7.12
N ASP A 277 15.90 0.81 6.10
CA ASP A 277 16.49 2.01 5.51
C ASP A 277 16.48 3.18 6.51
N LYS A 278 17.67 3.67 6.87
CA LYS A 278 17.86 4.75 7.86
C LYS A 278 17.09 6.03 7.52
N LEU A 279 16.83 6.29 6.24
CA LEU A 279 16.07 7.47 5.79
C LEU A 279 14.55 7.22 5.82
N CYS A 280 14.09 5.98 5.69
CA CYS A 280 12.65 5.66 5.75
C CYS A 280 12.18 5.37 7.19
N LYS A 281 13.07 4.89 8.06
CA LYS A 281 12.74 4.51 9.45
C LYS A 281 11.98 5.58 10.23
N PRO A 282 12.34 6.88 10.21
CA PRO A 282 11.55 7.91 10.88
C PRO A 282 10.09 7.96 10.46
N PHE A 283 9.77 7.73 9.19
CA PHE A 283 8.39 7.71 8.71
C PHE A 283 7.66 6.47 9.24
N SER A 284 8.32 5.32 9.23
CA SER A 284 7.80 4.06 9.79
C SER A 284 7.56 4.14 11.30
N MET A 285 8.44 4.84 12.04
CA MET A 285 8.29 5.07 13.49
C MET A 285 7.03 5.87 13.84
N GLY A 286 6.45 6.59 12.87
CA GLY A 286 5.21 7.35 13.02
C GLY A 286 3.94 6.56 12.73
N ARG A 287 4.01 5.25 12.48
CA ARG A 287 2.87 4.41 12.07
C ARG A 287 2.71 3.21 12.98
N ASN A 288 1.50 2.67 13.08
CA ASN A 288 1.34 1.33 13.66
C ASN A 288 1.72 0.31 12.59
N LEU A 289 2.59 -0.64 12.92
CA LEU A 289 3.11 -1.61 11.96
C LEU A 289 3.02 -3.04 12.49
N LEU A 290 2.73 -3.97 11.58
CA LEU A 290 3.07 -5.37 11.72
C LEU A 290 4.27 -5.65 10.82
N CYS A 291 5.44 -5.87 11.43
CA CYS A 291 6.70 -5.96 10.73
C CYS A 291 6.92 -7.38 10.20
N VAL A 292 6.98 -7.52 8.88
CA VAL A 292 7.19 -8.81 8.20
C VAL A 292 8.33 -8.73 7.20
N HIS A 293 9.06 -9.82 7.06
CA HIS A 293 10.04 -10.02 6.00
C HIS A 293 9.32 -10.52 4.74
N SER A 294 9.51 -9.82 3.62
CA SER A 294 8.83 -10.18 2.36
C SER A 294 9.40 -11.48 1.80
N LYS A 295 8.53 -12.34 1.24
CA LYS A 295 8.97 -13.53 0.49
C LYS A 295 9.98 -13.19 -0.62
N LYS A 296 9.86 -11.99 -1.21
CA LYS A 296 10.75 -11.49 -2.27
C LYS A 296 12.19 -11.26 -1.78
N HIS A 297 12.40 -11.02 -0.47
CA HIS A 297 13.70 -10.64 0.10
C HIS A 297 14.20 -11.56 1.23
N ILE A 298 13.38 -12.51 1.68
CA ILE A 298 13.78 -13.48 2.71
C ILE A 298 14.87 -14.45 2.21
N MET A 299 14.99 -14.58 0.89
CA MET A 299 15.96 -15.45 0.22
C MET A 299 17.23 -14.71 -0.23
N ASP A 300 17.28 -13.37 -0.10
CA ASP A 300 18.42 -12.55 -0.57
C ASP A 300 19.73 -12.92 0.13
N ASP A 301 19.64 -13.33 1.40
CA ASP A 301 20.78 -13.76 2.21
C ASP A 301 20.43 -15.05 2.98
N PRO A 302 21.00 -16.21 2.60
CA PRO A 302 20.73 -17.49 3.24
C PRO A 302 21.06 -17.52 4.74
N SER A 303 22.02 -16.70 5.20
CA SER A 303 22.47 -16.72 6.61
C SER A 303 21.46 -16.11 7.57
N THR A 304 20.69 -15.11 7.11
CA THR A 304 19.65 -14.43 7.90
C THR A 304 18.25 -15.04 7.75
N ARG A 305 18.08 -16.00 6.83
CA ARG A 305 16.77 -16.61 6.51
C ARG A 305 16.05 -17.18 7.73
N SER A 306 16.73 -17.99 8.53
CA SER A 306 16.13 -18.67 9.69
C SER A 306 15.65 -17.67 10.75
N GLU A 307 16.36 -16.56 10.92
CA GLU A 307 15.94 -15.48 11.82
C GLU A 307 14.71 -14.75 11.28
N LYS A 308 14.75 -14.31 10.02
CA LYS A 308 13.62 -13.66 9.34
C LYS A 308 12.34 -14.52 9.36
N MET A 309 12.47 -15.84 9.19
CA MET A 309 11.33 -16.76 9.29
C MET A 309 10.76 -16.81 10.72
N ARG A 310 11.61 -16.81 11.75
CA ARG A 310 11.17 -16.79 13.15
C ARG A 310 10.47 -15.48 13.50
N ASP A 311 10.96 -14.36 12.99
CA ASP A 311 10.35 -13.05 13.20
C ASP A 311 8.97 -12.96 12.54
N ASN A 312 8.82 -13.47 11.30
CA ASN A 312 7.50 -13.57 10.67
C ASN A 312 6.51 -14.41 11.47
N VAL A 313 6.94 -15.56 12.02
CA VAL A 313 6.09 -16.38 12.89
C VAL A 313 5.69 -15.62 14.15
N ARG A 314 6.59 -14.81 14.72
CA ARG A 314 6.29 -13.98 15.88
C ARG A 314 5.27 -12.89 15.55
N THR A 315 5.42 -12.21 14.42
CA THR A 315 4.47 -11.20 13.95
C THR A 315 3.09 -11.78 13.69
N LEU A 316 2.99 -12.97 13.10
CA LEU A 316 1.71 -13.64 12.87
C LEU A 316 1.00 -14.02 14.17
N LYS A 317 1.75 -14.47 15.19
CA LYS A 317 1.19 -14.75 16.53
C LYS A 317 0.65 -13.49 17.19
N GLU A 318 1.39 -12.40 17.08
CA GLU A 318 0.99 -11.10 17.63
C GLU A 318 -0.25 -10.57 16.91
N MET A 319 -0.29 -10.64 15.59
CA MET A 319 -1.46 -10.29 14.78
C MET A 319 -2.70 -11.10 15.18
N GLU A 320 -2.57 -12.41 15.38
CA GLU A 320 -3.68 -13.23 15.87
C GLU A 320 -4.17 -12.76 17.25
N ALA A 321 -3.26 -12.48 18.19
CA ALA A 321 -3.62 -11.99 19.52
C ALA A 321 -4.37 -10.66 19.45
N LEU A 322 -3.94 -9.74 18.58
CA LEU A 322 -4.60 -8.47 18.33
C LEU A 322 -6.00 -8.64 17.70
N LEU A 323 -6.14 -9.52 16.71
CA LEU A 323 -7.45 -9.82 16.11
C LEU A 323 -8.43 -10.46 17.11
N ARG A 324 -7.94 -11.24 18.09
CA ARG A 324 -8.74 -11.76 19.20
C ARG A 324 -9.19 -10.67 20.16
N LYS A 325 -8.34 -9.66 20.38
CA LYS A 325 -8.67 -8.48 21.20
C LYS A 325 -9.78 -7.65 20.54
N GLY A 326 -9.74 -7.51 19.21
CA GLY A 326 -10.72 -6.72 18.45
C GLY A 326 -10.29 -5.26 18.24
N GLY A 327 -11.01 -4.55 17.38
CA GLY A 327 -10.77 -3.12 17.09
C GLY A 327 -9.56 -2.88 16.19
N MET A 328 -9.08 -3.88 15.45
CA MET A 328 -7.94 -3.73 14.56
C MET A 328 -8.35 -3.24 13.18
N LEU A 329 -7.75 -2.15 12.70
CA LEU A 329 -7.78 -1.74 11.30
C LEU A 329 -6.45 -2.08 10.65
N ILE A 330 -6.41 -3.09 9.79
CA ILE A 330 -5.18 -3.59 9.17
C ILE A 330 -5.17 -3.21 7.69
N TRP A 331 -4.05 -2.64 7.23
CA TRP A 331 -3.77 -2.40 5.81
C TRP A 331 -2.75 -3.43 5.33
N ILE A 332 -3.05 -4.11 4.22
CA ILE A 332 -2.12 -5.04 3.56
C ILE A 332 -2.18 -4.86 2.05
N ALA A 333 -1.01 -4.86 1.41
CA ALA A 333 -0.87 -4.98 -0.03
C ALA A 333 -0.47 -6.42 -0.42
N PRO A 334 -1.42 -7.27 -0.88
CA PRO A 334 -1.12 -8.68 -1.14
C PRO A 334 -0.14 -8.91 -2.29
N SER A 335 0.08 -7.93 -3.17
CA SER A 335 1.15 -7.95 -4.20
C SER A 335 2.57 -7.98 -3.61
N GLY A 336 2.71 -7.58 -2.34
CA GLY A 336 3.98 -7.50 -1.61
C GLY A 336 4.96 -6.45 -2.17
N GLY A 337 4.50 -5.53 -3.03
CA GLY A 337 5.32 -4.48 -3.61
C GLY A 337 4.49 -3.37 -4.24
N ARG A 338 5.17 -2.26 -4.58
CA ARG A 338 4.55 -1.11 -5.24
C ARG A 338 4.16 -1.44 -6.68
N ASP A 339 3.07 -0.86 -7.18
CA ASP A 339 2.64 -0.85 -8.57
C ASP A 339 3.75 -0.28 -9.47
N ARG A 340 3.72 -0.62 -10.75
CA ARG A 340 4.67 -0.12 -11.76
C ARG A 340 3.92 0.29 -13.00
N ARG A 341 4.39 1.36 -13.65
CA ARG A 341 3.89 1.73 -14.97
C ARG A 341 4.27 0.66 -15.98
N SER A 342 3.33 0.33 -16.84
CA SER A 342 3.56 -0.44 -18.05
C SER A 342 4.41 0.38 -19.04
N PRO A 343 5.03 -0.24 -20.06
CA PRO A 343 5.80 0.47 -21.08
C PRO A 343 5.02 1.56 -21.83
N ASP A 344 3.70 1.45 -21.91
CA ASP A 344 2.79 2.45 -22.50
C ASP A 344 2.44 3.61 -21.55
N GLY A 345 3.02 3.62 -20.34
CA GLY A 345 2.78 4.61 -19.31
C GLY A 345 1.54 4.37 -18.44
N THR A 346 0.72 3.36 -18.76
CA THR A 346 -0.47 3.02 -17.97
C THR A 346 -0.07 2.51 -16.58
N LEU A 347 -0.86 2.85 -15.56
CA LEU A 347 -0.64 2.40 -14.19
C LEU A 347 -1.90 1.71 -13.68
N MET A 348 -1.76 0.44 -13.32
CA MET A 348 -2.82 -0.37 -12.71
C MET A 348 -2.28 -1.06 -11.45
N PRO A 349 -3.17 -1.43 -10.51
CA PRO A 349 -2.82 -2.30 -9.39
C PRO A 349 -2.01 -3.53 -9.83
N ALA A 350 -0.96 -3.86 -9.10
CA ALA A 350 -0.20 -5.09 -9.32
C ALA A 350 -0.98 -6.33 -8.86
N ASN A 351 -0.78 -7.46 -9.55
CA ASN A 351 -1.39 -8.74 -9.19
C ASN A 351 -1.10 -9.13 -7.73
N PHE A 352 -2.10 -9.68 -7.07
CA PHE A 352 -2.03 -10.12 -5.67
C PHE A 352 -1.42 -11.52 -5.55
N ASP A 353 -0.76 -11.81 -4.42
CA ASP A 353 -0.37 -13.18 -4.04
C ASP A 353 -1.58 -13.90 -3.42
N PRO A 354 -2.10 -14.98 -4.05
CA PRO A 354 -3.25 -15.72 -3.52
C PRO A 354 -3.02 -16.24 -2.10
N ALA A 355 -1.78 -16.61 -1.76
CA ALA A 355 -1.45 -17.09 -0.43
C ALA A 355 -1.53 -15.97 0.62
N ALA A 356 -1.26 -14.72 0.24
CA ALA A 356 -1.40 -13.57 1.15
C ALA A 356 -2.88 -13.27 1.42
N VAL A 357 -3.73 -13.25 0.38
CA VAL A 357 -5.18 -13.08 0.54
C VAL A 357 -5.78 -14.19 1.39
N GLU A 358 -5.48 -15.45 1.06
CA GLU A 358 -5.95 -16.62 1.80
C GLU A 358 -5.54 -16.58 3.28
N MET A 359 -4.30 -16.17 3.57
CA MET A 359 -3.80 -16.06 4.94
C MET A 359 -4.62 -15.07 5.77
N MET A 360 -4.96 -13.89 5.21
CA MET A 360 -5.75 -12.87 5.91
C MET A 360 -7.17 -13.36 6.20
N VAL A 361 -7.79 -14.06 5.24
CA VAL A 361 -9.11 -14.68 5.42
C VAL A 361 -9.08 -15.69 6.55
N ARG A 362 -8.08 -16.58 6.56
CA ARG A 362 -7.94 -17.61 7.59
C ARG A 362 -7.71 -17.02 8.98
N LEU A 363 -6.92 -15.95 9.08
CA LEU A 363 -6.70 -15.26 10.35
C LEU A 363 -7.99 -14.60 10.86
N GLY A 364 -8.71 -13.88 9.99
CA GLY A 364 -9.97 -13.23 10.36
C GLY A 364 -11.10 -14.20 10.73
N LYS A 365 -11.10 -15.42 10.17
CA LYS A 365 -12.08 -16.48 10.47
C LYS A 365 -11.65 -17.43 11.60
N LYS A 366 -10.46 -17.26 12.17
CA LYS A 366 -9.95 -18.21 13.17
C LYS A 366 -10.82 -18.21 14.42
N LYS A 367 -11.08 -19.40 14.98
CA LYS A 367 -11.92 -19.55 16.18
C LYS A 367 -11.46 -18.60 17.31
N GLY A 368 -12.37 -17.77 17.81
CA GLY A 368 -12.17 -16.83 18.91
C GLY A 368 -11.55 -15.49 18.52
N VAL A 369 -11.31 -15.25 17.22
CA VAL A 369 -11.09 -13.91 16.67
C VAL A 369 -12.43 -13.17 16.63
N LYS A 370 -12.43 -11.85 16.87
CA LYS A 370 -13.63 -11.01 16.76
C LYS A 370 -14.10 -10.96 15.29
N PRO A 371 -15.38 -10.63 15.02
CA PRO A 371 -15.85 -10.46 13.64
C PRO A 371 -14.86 -9.60 12.85
N THR A 372 -14.47 -10.06 11.67
CA THR A 372 -13.40 -9.46 10.87
C THR A 372 -13.89 -9.27 9.45
N HIS A 373 -13.98 -8.01 9.03
CA HIS A 373 -14.41 -7.59 7.69
C HIS A 373 -13.21 -7.53 6.74
N LEU A 374 -13.39 -7.97 5.51
CA LEU A 374 -12.37 -7.97 4.46
C LEU A 374 -12.82 -7.03 3.36
N LEU A 375 -12.25 -5.83 3.30
CA LEU A 375 -12.67 -4.81 2.34
C LEU A 375 -11.60 -4.64 1.24
N PRO A 376 -11.95 -4.67 -0.05
CA PRO A 376 -11.03 -4.27 -1.10
C PRO A 376 -10.88 -2.75 -1.07
N MET A 377 -9.67 -2.24 -1.29
CA MET A 377 -9.41 -0.81 -1.34
C MET A 377 -8.44 -0.47 -2.46
N ALA A 378 -8.69 0.62 -3.18
CA ALA A 378 -7.78 1.18 -4.16
C ALA A 378 -7.18 2.50 -3.68
N MET A 379 -5.93 2.73 -4.06
CA MET A 379 -5.16 3.94 -3.82
C MET A 379 -4.59 4.47 -5.13
N SER A 380 -4.69 5.78 -5.36
CA SER A 380 -4.04 6.51 -6.44
C SER A 380 -3.11 7.58 -5.85
N THR A 381 -1.84 7.24 -5.69
CA THR A 381 -0.82 7.99 -4.93
C THR A 381 0.57 7.96 -5.57
N TYR A 382 0.76 7.17 -6.62
CA TYR A 382 2.04 6.93 -7.29
C TYR A 382 2.85 8.19 -7.58
N ASP A 383 2.26 9.16 -8.29
CA ASP A 383 2.99 10.32 -8.81
C ASP A 383 3.38 11.33 -7.73
N ILE A 384 2.87 11.22 -6.50
CA ILE A 384 3.33 12.07 -5.39
C ILE A 384 4.75 11.73 -5.01
N MET A 385 5.10 10.44 -5.02
CA MET A 385 6.43 9.95 -4.67
C MET A 385 6.69 8.62 -5.38
N PRO A 386 6.94 8.66 -6.71
CA PRO A 386 7.06 7.45 -7.51
C PRO A 386 8.24 6.60 -7.02
N PRO A 387 8.13 5.26 -7.09
CA PRO A 387 9.26 4.39 -6.82
C PRO A 387 10.39 4.66 -7.82
N PRO A 388 11.66 4.57 -7.40
CA PRO A 388 12.78 4.66 -8.32
C PRO A 388 12.69 3.56 -9.39
N GLU A 389 13.17 3.88 -10.60
CA GLU A 389 13.16 2.98 -11.75
C GLU A 389 14.13 1.80 -11.55
N THR A 390 15.24 2.03 -10.83
CA THR A 390 16.22 1.00 -10.49
C THR A 390 15.90 0.36 -9.13
N THR A 391 16.13 -0.94 -9.02
CA THR A 391 15.93 -1.73 -7.79
C THR A 391 17.14 -1.69 -6.85
N GLN A 392 18.06 -0.73 -7.03
CA GLN A 392 19.23 -0.63 -6.19
C GLN A 392 18.82 -0.28 -4.75
N LYS A 393 19.72 -0.55 -3.80
CA LYS A 393 19.44 -0.46 -2.36
C LYS A 393 20.36 0.54 -1.67
N ASP A 394 21.07 1.36 -2.44
CA ASP A 394 22.15 2.21 -1.93
C ASP A 394 21.61 3.56 -1.42
N LEU A 395 22.26 4.04 -0.34
CA LEU A 395 22.00 5.38 0.20
C LEU A 395 22.40 6.42 -0.84
N GLY A 396 21.43 7.09 -1.45
CA GLY A 396 21.67 8.12 -2.47
C GLY A 396 20.85 7.99 -3.76
N GLU A 397 19.86 7.09 -3.81
CA GLU A 397 18.90 7.09 -4.93
C GLU A 397 18.18 8.45 -5.04
N GLU A 398 18.05 8.94 -6.27
CA GLU A 398 17.26 10.13 -6.55
C GLU A 398 15.81 9.89 -6.11
N ARG A 399 15.28 10.83 -5.33
CA ARG A 399 13.90 10.80 -4.86
C ARG A 399 13.17 11.92 -5.59
N ILE A 400 12.07 11.57 -6.25
CA ILE A 400 11.18 12.53 -6.92
C ILE A 400 9.95 12.76 -6.03
N VAL A 401 9.51 14.01 -5.93
CA VAL A 401 8.22 14.38 -5.32
C VAL A 401 7.44 15.31 -6.23
N ASN A 402 6.12 15.16 -6.26
CA ASN A 402 5.25 16.05 -7.03
C ASN A 402 4.05 16.52 -6.21
N TYR A 403 3.64 17.77 -6.44
CA TYR A 403 2.35 18.28 -5.99
C TYR A 403 1.25 17.83 -6.96
N THR A 404 0.36 16.94 -6.51
CA THR A 404 -0.74 16.39 -7.32
C THR A 404 -1.86 15.86 -6.44
N GLY A 405 -3.01 15.50 -7.03
CA GLY A 405 -4.12 14.91 -6.29
C GLY A 405 -3.82 13.50 -5.81
N ALA A 406 -4.59 13.02 -4.83
CA ALA A 406 -4.53 11.64 -4.34
C ALA A 406 -5.94 11.04 -4.25
N GLY A 407 -6.02 9.73 -4.44
CA GLY A 407 -7.28 9.01 -4.52
C GLY A 407 -7.36 7.87 -3.52
N LEU A 408 -8.50 7.72 -2.85
CA LEU A 408 -8.86 6.53 -2.08
C LEU A 408 -10.26 6.07 -2.43
N SER A 409 -10.43 4.76 -2.55
CA SER A 409 -11.73 4.13 -2.81
C SER A 409 -11.83 2.80 -2.09
N VAL A 410 -12.89 2.60 -1.32
CA VAL A 410 -13.11 1.35 -0.57
C VAL A 410 -14.39 0.66 -1.04
N GLY A 411 -14.31 -0.65 -1.22
CA GLY A 411 -15.43 -1.49 -1.62
C GLY A 411 -16.24 -2.00 -0.44
N GLU A 412 -17.18 -2.88 -0.77
CA GLU A 412 -17.99 -3.59 0.23
C GLU A 412 -17.23 -4.79 0.79
N ASP A 413 -17.77 -5.36 1.87
CA ASP A 413 -17.21 -6.54 2.51
C ASP A 413 -17.25 -7.74 1.57
N ILE A 414 -16.10 -8.40 1.42
CA ILE A 414 -15.98 -9.57 0.55
C ILE A 414 -16.66 -10.74 1.23
N ASP A 415 -17.75 -11.23 0.64
CA ASP A 415 -18.32 -12.50 1.04
C ASP A 415 -17.36 -13.64 0.68
N VAL A 416 -16.77 -14.23 1.70
CA VAL A 416 -15.84 -15.36 1.63
C VAL A 416 -16.54 -16.68 1.92
N SER A 417 -17.87 -16.73 1.79
CA SER A 417 -18.67 -17.97 1.87
C SER A 417 -18.56 -18.80 0.59
N GLU A 418 -18.96 -20.06 0.69
CA GLU A 418 -19.00 -21.01 -0.44
C GLU A 418 -20.08 -20.66 -1.48
N ASN A 419 -21.03 -19.78 -1.13
CA ASN A 419 -22.12 -19.35 -2.00
C ASN A 419 -21.82 -18.03 -2.73
N ALA A 420 -20.67 -17.41 -2.46
CA ALA A 420 -20.30 -16.13 -3.03
C ALA A 420 -20.02 -16.24 -4.55
N PRO A 421 -20.11 -15.13 -5.31
CA PRO A 421 -19.89 -15.14 -6.75
C PRO A 421 -18.53 -15.73 -7.19
N TRP A 422 -17.46 -15.50 -6.42
CA TRP A 422 -16.12 -16.01 -6.73
C TRP A 422 -16.00 -17.54 -6.60
N ALA A 423 -16.90 -18.17 -5.84
CA ALA A 423 -16.87 -19.61 -5.57
C ALA A 423 -17.62 -20.43 -6.65
N GLN A 424 -18.39 -19.77 -7.53
CA GLN A 424 -19.20 -20.45 -8.54
C GLN A 424 -18.31 -21.17 -9.57
N GLY A 425 -18.49 -22.48 -9.69
CA GLY A 425 -17.71 -23.31 -10.61
C GLY A 425 -16.27 -23.57 -10.17
N VAL A 426 -15.90 -23.21 -8.94
CA VAL A 426 -14.57 -23.45 -8.37
C VAL A 426 -14.57 -24.73 -7.54
N ASP A 427 -13.54 -25.56 -7.69
CA ASP A 427 -13.29 -26.68 -6.78
C ASP A 427 -12.80 -26.16 -5.42
N LEU A 428 -13.74 -25.93 -4.50
CA LEU A 428 -13.44 -25.46 -3.14
C LEU A 428 -12.67 -26.49 -2.29
N GLY A 429 -12.68 -27.77 -2.67
CA GLY A 429 -11.85 -28.81 -2.06
C GLY A 429 -10.36 -28.65 -2.41
N ASN A 430 -10.07 -28.04 -3.55
CA ASN A 430 -8.71 -27.69 -3.95
C ASN A 430 -8.32 -26.32 -3.39
N ARG A 431 -7.40 -26.34 -2.42
CA ARG A 431 -6.93 -25.14 -1.74
C ARG A 431 -6.31 -24.11 -2.69
N GLN A 432 -5.55 -24.56 -3.68
CA GLN A 432 -4.88 -23.67 -4.64
C GLN A 432 -5.90 -23.02 -5.56
N ALA A 433 -6.87 -23.79 -6.07
CA ALA A 433 -7.92 -23.27 -6.94
C ALA A 433 -8.81 -22.25 -6.22
N SER A 434 -9.25 -22.57 -5.01
CA SER A 434 -10.07 -21.66 -4.18
C SER A 434 -9.31 -20.38 -3.79
N ALA A 435 -8.05 -20.48 -3.37
CA ALA A 435 -7.24 -19.31 -3.04
C ALA A 435 -7.03 -18.40 -4.27
N GLN A 436 -6.79 -18.99 -5.45
CA GLN A 436 -6.63 -18.24 -6.69
C GLN A 436 -7.92 -17.52 -7.09
N ALA A 437 -9.06 -18.22 -7.09
CA ALA A 437 -10.34 -17.64 -7.49
C ALA A 437 -10.77 -16.48 -6.58
N LEU A 438 -10.61 -16.63 -5.26
CA LEU A 438 -10.87 -15.54 -4.32
C LEU A 438 -9.91 -14.37 -4.54
N CYS A 439 -8.63 -14.65 -4.77
CA CYS A 439 -7.62 -13.62 -5.03
C CYS A 439 -7.96 -12.81 -6.29
N ASP A 440 -8.32 -13.48 -7.39
CA ASP A 440 -8.69 -12.85 -8.65
C ASP A 440 -9.95 -11.98 -8.50
N TYR A 441 -10.93 -12.48 -7.74
CA TYR A 441 -12.13 -11.71 -7.41
C TYR A 441 -11.79 -10.43 -6.63
N VAL A 442 -11.05 -10.54 -5.52
CA VAL A 442 -10.65 -9.37 -4.72
C VAL A 442 -9.83 -8.38 -5.55
N TYR A 443 -8.88 -8.88 -6.34
CA TYR A 443 -8.06 -8.06 -7.22
C TYR A 443 -8.92 -7.31 -8.26
N SER A 444 -9.91 -7.98 -8.86
CA SER A 444 -10.85 -7.33 -9.79
C SER A 444 -11.60 -6.17 -9.12
N GLN A 445 -12.04 -6.34 -7.87
CA GLN A 445 -12.71 -5.28 -7.12
C GLN A 445 -11.77 -4.08 -6.89
N VAL A 446 -10.52 -4.32 -6.51
CA VAL A 446 -9.51 -3.26 -6.35
C VAL A 446 -9.27 -2.51 -7.66
N CYS A 447 -9.18 -3.23 -8.79
CA CYS A 447 -9.05 -2.61 -10.11
C CYS A 447 -10.26 -1.74 -10.48
N GLU A 448 -11.49 -2.20 -10.22
CA GLU A 448 -12.70 -1.38 -10.46
C GLU A 448 -12.74 -0.14 -9.55
N LEU A 449 -12.34 -0.27 -8.29
CA LEU A 449 -12.27 0.86 -7.35
C LEU A 449 -11.18 1.88 -7.73
N TYR A 450 -10.13 1.45 -8.44
CA TYR A 450 -9.04 2.31 -8.88
C TYR A 450 -9.40 3.20 -10.06
N LYS A 451 -10.18 2.68 -11.03
CA LYS A 451 -10.56 3.42 -12.25
C LYS A 451 -11.09 4.84 -12.01
N PRO A 452 -12.09 5.08 -11.11
CA PRO A 452 -12.64 6.43 -10.93
C PRO A 452 -11.69 7.41 -10.24
N ILE A 453 -10.62 6.92 -9.61
CA ILE A 453 -9.65 7.77 -8.89
C ILE A 453 -8.31 7.89 -9.63
N ALA A 454 -8.08 7.15 -10.72
CA ALA A 454 -6.79 7.10 -11.39
C ALA A 454 -6.32 8.45 -11.94
N SER A 455 -7.23 9.25 -12.51
CA SER A 455 -6.89 10.54 -13.15
C SER A 455 -6.53 11.64 -12.15
N CYS A 456 -6.89 11.47 -10.87
CA CYS A 456 -6.66 12.49 -9.85
C CYS A 456 -5.17 12.68 -9.53
N ASN A 457 -4.37 11.62 -9.71
CA ASN A 457 -2.96 11.57 -9.36
C ASN A 457 -2.07 11.74 -10.59
N VAL A 458 -2.26 12.83 -11.35
CA VAL A 458 -1.43 13.19 -12.50
C VAL A 458 -0.84 14.60 -12.30
N PRO A 459 0.48 14.78 -12.16
CA PRO A 459 1.07 16.10 -11.94
C PRO A 459 0.68 17.09 -13.03
N GLY A 460 0.19 18.28 -12.64
CA GLY A 460 -0.28 19.30 -13.58
C GLY A 460 -1.56 18.95 -14.36
N GLY A 461 -2.20 17.81 -14.08
CA GLY A 461 -3.48 17.45 -14.70
C GLY A 461 -4.64 18.37 -14.27
N PRO A 462 -5.79 18.28 -14.94
CA PRO A 462 -6.96 19.10 -14.63
C PRO A 462 -7.57 18.78 -13.26
N VAL A 463 -8.46 19.67 -12.80
CA VAL A 463 -9.40 19.38 -11.71
C VAL A 463 -10.62 18.72 -12.33
N ASP A 464 -10.65 17.39 -12.35
CA ASP A 464 -11.80 16.64 -12.89
C ASP A 464 -13.07 16.86 -12.06
N PRO A 465 -14.27 16.63 -12.60
CA PRO A 465 -15.46 16.49 -11.78
C PRO A 465 -15.28 15.37 -10.74
N VAL A 466 -15.82 15.55 -9.55
CA VAL A 466 -15.81 14.49 -8.54
C VAL A 466 -16.67 13.33 -9.06
N PRO A 467 -16.16 12.08 -9.08
CA PRO A 467 -16.95 10.93 -9.49
C PRO A 467 -18.21 10.76 -8.64
N ALA A 468 -19.23 10.08 -9.18
CA ALA A 468 -20.44 9.76 -8.43
C ALA A 468 -20.08 8.99 -7.14
N ASN A 469 -20.69 9.39 -6.01
CA ASN A 469 -20.39 8.88 -4.66
C ASN A 469 -19.00 9.25 -4.11
N GLY A 470 -18.28 10.17 -4.77
CA GLY A 470 -17.04 10.73 -4.26
C GLY A 470 -17.22 12.08 -3.58
N ILE A 471 -16.23 12.48 -2.77
CA ILE A 471 -16.08 13.83 -2.24
C ILE A 471 -14.65 14.34 -2.45
N ARG A 472 -14.48 15.68 -2.42
CA ARG A 472 -13.15 16.30 -2.24
C ARG A 472 -12.78 16.24 -0.75
N PRO A 473 -11.69 15.57 -0.36
CA PRO A 473 -11.22 15.61 1.01
C PRO A 473 -10.74 17.02 1.34
N LYS A 474 -11.06 17.52 2.53
CA LYS A 474 -10.56 18.82 3.00
C LYS A 474 -9.12 18.68 3.49
N LYS A 475 -8.30 19.70 3.24
CA LYS A 475 -6.94 19.79 3.79
C LYS A 475 -6.98 19.76 5.33
N PRO A 476 -6.29 18.82 6.00
CA PRO A 476 -6.24 18.78 7.46
C PRO A 476 -5.45 19.94 8.06
N SER A 477 -5.80 20.36 9.27
CA SER A 477 -5.12 21.45 10.01
C SER A 477 -3.68 21.12 10.40
N ILE A 478 -3.29 19.84 10.38
CA ILE A 478 -1.91 19.41 10.62
C ILE A 478 -0.95 19.91 9.53
N ILE A 479 -1.47 20.25 8.35
CA ILE A 479 -0.69 20.75 7.21
C ILE A 479 -0.36 22.24 7.41
N PRO A 480 0.93 22.63 7.39
CA PRO A 480 1.41 23.90 7.92
C PRO A 480 1.19 25.16 7.04
N TYR A 481 0.22 25.18 6.11
CA TYR A 481 0.00 26.33 5.22
C TYR A 481 -1.42 26.51 4.72
#